data_AF-A0A7Y1WSB1-F1
#
_entry.id   AF-A0A7Y1WSB1-F1
#
_cell.length_a   1.000
_cell.length_b   1.000
_cell.length_c   1.000
_cell.angle_alpha   90.00
_cell.angle_beta   90.00
_cell.angle_gamma   90.00
#
_symmetry.space_group_name_H-M   'P 1'
#
loop_
_entity.id
_entity.type
_entity.pdbx_description
1 polymer ?
#
loop_
_entity_poly.entity_id
_entity_poly.type
_entity_poly.pdbx_seq_one_letter_code
_entity_poly.pdbx_strand_id
1 'polypeptide(L)'
;MSEPFDQRQRLGDPPCLAFPFRVEAQGPAISRRGQHVREQIEQVLFTTPGERVFRPDFGGGAKMLVFEPNGTPLWDVTRRRMQAALADALRGEVDPGSLELEVTGEDEKLQLVVRYRLTTLGVPQQQLFAVGGVGG
;
A
#
# COMPACT_ATOMS: atom_id res chain seq x y z
N MET A 1 -5.45 3.24 39.01
CA MET A 1 -6.81 3.72 38.71
C MET A 1 -6.94 3.69 37.20
N SER A 2 -7.44 2.59 36.65
CA SER A 2 -7.47 2.36 35.21
C SER A 2 -8.69 3.06 34.62
N GLU A 3 -8.46 4.02 33.72
CA GLU A 3 -9.52 4.66 32.93
C GLU A 3 -10.35 3.57 32.21
N PRO A 4 -11.69 3.66 32.22
CA PRO A 4 -12.54 2.68 31.55
C PRO A 4 -12.32 2.76 30.04
N PHE A 5 -12.01 1.61 29.42
CA PHE A 5 -11.92 1.45 27.97
C PHE A 5 -13.23 1.92 27.30
N ASP A 6 -13.20 3.05 26.59
CA ASP A 6 -14.34 3.53 25.81
C ASP A 6 -14.61 2.60 24.61
N GLN A 7 -15.59 1.72 24.77
CA GLN A 7 -16.00 0.74 23.76
C GLN A 7 -16.75 1.38 22.58
N ARG A 8 -17.24 2.62 22.70
CA ARG A 8 -18.09 3.24 21.66
C ARG A 8 -17.29 3.81 20.49
N GLN A 9 -16.03 4.18 20.71
CA GLN A 9 -15.16 4.71 19.65
C GLN A 9 -14.65 3.62 18.69
N ARG A 10 -14.67 2.35 19.09
CA ARG A 10 -14.16 1.22 18.29
C ARG A 10 -15.00 0.82 17.08
N LEU A 11 -16.27 1.23 17.00
CA LEU A 11 -17.19 0.79 15.95
C LEU A 11 -17.03 1.53 14.62
N GLY A 12 -16.39 2.71 14.60
CA GLY A 12 -16.22 3.53 13.38
C GLY A 12 -14.83 3.46 12.74
N ASP A 13 -13.78 3.20 13.52
CA ASP A 13 -12.38 3.12 13.06
C ASP A 13 -11.61 2.11 13.93
N PRO A 14 -11.65 0.80 13.61
CA PRO A 14 -10.96 -0.20 14.41
C PRO A 14 -9.45 0.03 14.37
N PRO A 15 -8.72 -0.09 15.51
CA PRO A 15 -7.28 0.11 15.54
C PRO A 15 -6.59 -0.93 14.66
N CYS A 16 -5.79 -0.47 13.69
CA CYS A 16 -5.05 -1.33 12.77
C CYS A 16 -3.59 -1.46 13.21
N LEU A 17 -3.01 -2.66 13.13
CA LEU A 17 -1.58 -2.84 13.36
C LEU A 17 -0.77 -2.05 12.33
N ALA A 18 0.26 -1.35 12.80
CA ALA A 18 1.14 -0.60 11.92
C ALA A 18 2.00 -1.52 11.04
N PHE A 19 2.32 -1.06 9.85
CA PHE A 19 3.35 -1.63 8.98
C PHE A 19 4.51 -0.62 8.77
N PRO A 20 5.78 -1.05 8.83
CA PRO A 20 6.23 -2.36 9.31
C PRO A 20 5.83 -2.58 10.76
N PHE A 21 5.63 -3.85 11.14
CA PHE A 21 5.24 -4.21 12.50
C PHE A 21 6.31 -3.75 13.50
N ARG A 22 5.87 -3.04 14.54
CA ARG A 22 6.72 -2.55 15.63
C ARG A 22 6.02 -2.76 16.97
N VAL A 23 6.82 -2.97 18.01
CA VAL A 23 6.36 -3.03 19.40
C VAL A 23 6.91 -1.82 20.14
N GLU A 24 6.02 -1.07 20.78
CA GLU A 24 6.32 0.12 21.58
C GLU A 24 6.09 -0.18 23.08
N ALA A 25 6.45 0.76 23.95
CA ALA A 25 6.32 0.58 25.40
C ALA A 25 4.88 0.26 25.85
N GLN A 26 3.87 0.69 25.08
CA GLN A 26 2.45 0.52 25.38
C GLN A 26 1.82 -0.70 24.69
N GLY A 27 2.56 -1.43 23.85
CA GLY A 27 2.06 -2.55 23.05
C GLY A 27 2.42 -2.44 21.56
N PRO A 28 1.76 -3.20 20.67
CA PRO A 28 2.02 -3.09 19.24
C PRO A 28 1.65 -1.69 18.72
N ALA A 29 2.49 -1.14 17.84
CA ALA A 29 2.22 0.13 17.19
C ALA A 29 0.92 0.05 16.37
N ILE A 30 0.09 1.08 16.48
CA ILE A 30 -1.23 1.18 15.82
C ILE A 30 -1.22 2.34 14.82
N SER A 31 -1.76 2.09 13.63
CA SER A 31 -1.94 3.09 12.58
C SER A 31 -3.39 3.54 12.51
N ARG A 32 -3.58 4.86 12.34
CA ARG A 32 -4.91 5.43 12.02
C ARG A 32 -5.29 5.09 10.59
N ARG A 33 -6.59 5.13 10.27
CA ARG A 33 -7.14 4.72 8.96
C ARG A 33 -6.33 5.16 7.74
N GLY A 34 -6.06 6.46 7.60
CA GLY A 34 -5.33 6.99 6.43
C GLY A 34 -3.88 6.48 6.34
N GLN A 35 -3.20 6.34 7.48
CA GLN A 35 -1.88 5.75 7.55
C GLN A 35 -1.93 4.25 7.23
N HIS A 36 -2.94 3.54 7.76
CA HIS A 36 -3.13 2.12 7.48
C HIS A 36 -3.38 1.85 5.99
N VAL A 37 -4.10 2.72 5.28
CA VAL A 37 -4.27 2.62 3.82
C VAL A 37 -2.94 2.80 3.09
N ARG A 38 -2.11 3.78 3.47
CA ARG A 38 -0.75 3.95 2.92
C ARG A 38 0.08 2.68 3.12
N GLU A 39 0.00 2.10 4.31
CA GLU A 39 0.71 0.89 4.70
C GLU A 39 0.24 -0.35 3.91
N GLN A 40 -1.08 -0.48 3.67
CA GLN A 40 -1.62 -1.52 2.79
C GLN A 40 -1.11 -1.37 1.34
N ILE A 41 -1.07 -0.14 0.82
CA ILE A 41 -0.50 0.15 -0.50
C ILE A 41 0.96 -0.31 -0.57
N GLU A 42 1.76 0.01 0.45
CA GLU A 42 3.18 -0.40 0.53
C GLU A 42 3.33 -1.93 0.48
N GLN A 43 2.55 -2.64 1.30
CA GLN A 43 2.54 -4.10 1.31
C GLN A 43 2.17 -4.68 -0.06
N VAL A 44 1.17 -4.12 -0.73
CA VAL A 44 0.76 -4.58 -2.07
C VAL A 44 1.89 -4.35 -3.07
N LEU A 45 2.41 -3.12 -3.18
CA LEU A 45 3.41 -2.77 -4.20
C LEU A 45 4.70 -3.58 -4.08
N PHE A 46 5.14 -3.86 -2.85
CA PHE A 46 6.47 -4.45 -2.59
C PHE A 46 6.49 -5.94 -2.28
N THR A 47 5.32 -6.58 -2.27
CA THR A 47 5.20 -8.04 -2.26
C THR A 47 5.16 -8.57 -3.68
N THR A 48 5.93 -9.62 -3.96
CA THR A 48 5.88 -10.29 -5.27
C THR A 48 4.75 -11.32 -5.27
N PRO A 49 3.95 -11.43 -6.35
CA PRO A 49 2.97 -12.50 -6.49
C PRO A 49 3.60 -13.88 -6.22
N GLY A 50 2.89 -14.73 -5.48
CA GLY A 50 3.39 -16.03 -5.02
C GLY A 50 4.18 -16.00 -3.70
N GLU A 51 4.58 -14.83 -3.20
CA GLU A 51 5.30 -14.72 -1.92
C GLU A 51 4.40 -15.07 -0.72
N ARG A 52 3.10 -14.77 -0.80
CA ARG A 52 2.12 -15.13 0.24
C ARG A 52 1.49 -16.49 -0.06
N VAL A 53 1.88 -17.52 0.69
CA VAL A 53 1.45 -18.93 0.50
C VAL A 53 -0.07 -19.08 0.37
N PHE A 54 -0.85 -18.46 1.27
CA PHE A 54 -2.31 -18.56 1.27
C PHE A 54 -3.01 -17.47 0.44
N ARG A 55 -2.25 -16.62 -0.25
CA ARG A 55 -2.74 -15.52 -1.09
C ARG A 55 -1.80 -15.35 -2.29
N PRO A 56 -1.69 -16.35 -3.18
CA PRO A 56 -0.72 -16.32 -4.29
C PRO A 56 -0.93 -15.14 -5.24
N ASP A 57 -2.18 -14.68 -5.39
CA ASP A 57 -2.52 -13.52 -6.24
C ASP A 57 -2.25 -12.17 -5.57
N PHE A 58 -1.89 -12.15 -4.28
CA PHE A 58 -1.55 -10.90 -3.60
C PHE A 58 -0.15 -10.42 -3.99
N GLY A 59 -0.06 -9.13 -4.30
CA GLY A 59 1.20 -8.45 -4.58
C GLY A 59 1.23 -7.81 -5.96
N GLY A 60 1.94 -6.69 -6.05
CA GLY A 60 2.16 -5.93 -7.26
C GLY A 60 3.48 -6.26 -7.95
N GLY A 61 4.49 -6.65 -7.18
CA GLY A 61 5.81 -7.02 -7.69
C GLY A 61 6.58 -5.87 -8.33
N ALA A 62 6.50 -4.64 -7.77
CA ALA A 62 7.21 -3.47 -8.29
C ALA A 62 8.71 -3.70 -8.47
N LYS A 63 9.32 -4.52 -7.60
CA LYS A 63 10.74 -4.89 -7.64
C LYS A 63 11.16 -5.58 -8.96
N MET A 64 10.24 -6.23 -9.67
CA MET A 64 10.52 -6.86 -10.96
C MET A 64 10.84 -5.85 -12.07
N LEU A 65 10.46 -4.59 -11.87
CA LEU A 65 10.70 -3.52 -12.84
C LEU A 65 12.03 -2.78 -12.61
N VAL A 66 12.71 -3.06 -11.50
CA VAL A 66 14.01 -2.43 -11.23
C VAL A 66 15.00 -2.99 -12.25
N PHE A 67 15.70 -2.11 -12.97
CA PHE A 67 16.56 -2.43 -14.13
C PHE A 67 15.84 -2.91 -15.40
N GLU A 68 14.51 -2.97 -15.41
CA GLU A 68 13.76 -3.27 -16.64
C GLU A 68 13.65 -1.99 -17.50
N PRO A 69 13.95 -2.04 -18.80
CA PRO A 69 13.77 -0.89 -19.67
C PRO A 69 12.32 -0.39 -19.66
N ASN A 70 12.13 0.93 -19.65
CA ASN A 70 10.80 1.53 -19.75
C ASN A 70 10.12 1.10 -21.06
N GLY A 71 8.81 0.80 -20.99
CA GLY A 71 7.98 0.53 -22.17
C GLY A 71 8.08 -0.90 -22.73
N THR A 72 8.71 -1.83 -22.01
CA THR A 72 8.69 -3.25 -22.40
C THR A 72 7.31 -3.89 -22.10
N PRO A 73 6.99 -5.05 -22.72
CA PRO A 73 5.78 -5.79 -22.39
C PRO A 73 5.68 -6.16 -20.90
N LEU A 74 6.81 -6.46 -20.26
CA LEU A 74 6.87 -6.76 -18.83
C LEU A 74 6.46 -5.55 -17.98
N TRP A 75 6.89 -4.35 -18.40
CA TRP A 75 6.51 -3.09 -17.77
C TRP A 75 4.99 -2.90 -17.73
N ASP A 76 4.34 -3.02 -18.88
CA ASP A 76 2.89 -2.84 -19.00
C ASP A 76 2.10 -3.91 -18.23
N VAL A 77 2.52 -5.17 -18.30
CA VAL A 77 1.90 -6.28 -17.56
C VAL A 77 2.01 -6.03 -16.06
N THR A 78 3.18 -5.63 -15.57
CA THR A 78 3.39 -5.39 -14.15
C THR A 78 2.63 -4.16 -13.65
N ARG A 79 2.57 -3.07 -14.43
CA ARG A 79 1.75 -1.90 -14.10
C ARG A 79 0.27 -2.27 -13.97
N ARG A 80 -0.28 -3.02 -14.94
CA ARG A 80 -1.67 -3.49 -14.89
C ARG A 80 -1.92 -4.40 -13.70
N ARG A 81 -0.97 -5.28 -13.38
CA ARG A 81 -1.04 -6.15 -12.19
C ARG A 81 -1.06 -5.34 -10.90
N MET A 82 -0.15 -4.37 -10.74
CA MET A 82 -0.12 -3.51 -9.56
C MET A 82 -1.44 -2.76 -9.39
N GLN A 83 -2.00 -2.20 -10.47
CA GLN A 83 -3.30 -1.55 -10.44
C GLN A 83 -4.42 -2.50 -9.97
N ALA A 84 -4.47 -3.72 -10.49
CA ALA A 84 -5.48 -4.71 -10.11
C ALA A 84 -5.31 -5.18 -8.64
N ALA A 85 -4.07 -5.41 -8.20
CA ALA A 85 -3.77 -5.83 -6.84
C ALA A 85 -4.13 -4.74 -5.81
N LEU A 86 -3.88 -3.46 -6.14
CA LEU A 86 -4.31 -2.33 -5.30
C LEU A 86 -5.83 -2.23 -5.23
N ALA A 87 -6.52 -2.36 -6.37
CA ALA A 87 -7.98 -2.29 -6.41
C ALA A 87 -8.64 -3.41 -5.59
N ASP A 88 -8.07 -4.62 -5.61
CA ASP A 88 -8.58 -5.72 -4.78
C ASP A 88 -8.29 -5.53 -3.29
N ALA A 89 -7.04 -5.18 -2.95
CA ALA A 89 -6.61 -5.03 -1.56
C ALA A 89 -7.29 -3.87 -0.83
N LEU A 90 -7.59 -2.78 -1.54
CA LEU A 90 -8.17 -1.55 -0.96
C LEU A 90 -9.70 -1.48 -1.08
N ARG A 91 -10.35 -2.59 -1.42
CA ARG A 91 -11.80 -2.67 -1.52
C ARG A 91 -12.47 -2.27 -0.20
N GLY A 92 -13.31 -1.24 -0.24
CA GLY A 92 -14.01 -0.70 0.93
C GLY A 92 -13.21 0.32 1.75
N GLU A 93 -11.94 0.52 1.43
CA GLU A 93 -11.07 1.56 2.01
C GLU A 93 -11.01 2.81 1.12
N VAL A 94 -10.95 2.56 -0.20
CA VAL A 94 -10.74 3.55 -1.25
C VAL A 94 -11.87 3.48 -2.27
N ASP A 95 -12.28 4.64 -2.77
CA ASP A 95 -13.17 4.73 -3.94
C ASP A 95 -12.46 4.15 -5.18
N PRO A 96 -12.94 3.01 -5.74
CA PRO A 96 -12.28 2.34 -6.86
C PRO A 96 -12.17 3.22 -8.11
N GLY A 97 -13.12 4.15 -8.32
CA GLY A 97 -13.11 5.06 -9.47
C GLY A 97 -12.06 6.16 -9.39
N SER A 98 -11.45 6.34 -8.20
CA SER A 98 -10.44 7.37 -7.94
C SER A 98 -9.01 6.81 -7.89
N LEU A 99 -8.84 5.48 -7.91
CA LEU A 99 -7.55 4.84 -7.71
C LEU A 99 -6.72 4.87 -8.99
N GLU A 100 -5.61 5.58 -8.96
CA GLU A 100 -4.67 5.70 -10.08
C GLU A 100 -3.25 5.38 -9.62
N LEU A 101 -2.55 4.54 -10.38
CA LEU A 101 -1.14 4.25 -10.22
C LEU A 101 -0.34 4.77 -11.41
N GLU A 102 0.60 5.66 -11.13
CA GLU A 102 1.62 6.10 -12.06
C GLU A 102 2.96 5.46 -11.66
N VAL A 103 3.69 4.92 -12.65
CA VAL A 103 4.97 4.25 -12.46
C VAL A 103 5.97 4.81 -13.45
N THR A 104 7.03 5.42 -12.92
CA THR A 104 8.15 5.96 -13.69
C THR A 104 9.44 5.29 -13.26
N GLY A 105 10.29 4.92 -14.22
CA GLY A 105 11.63 4.37 -13.98
C GLY A 105 12.71 5.30 -14.53
N GLU A 106 13.78 5.48 -13.78
CA GLU A 106 15.00 6.18 -14.18
C GLU A 106 16.20 5.36 -13.67
N ASP A 107 16.99 4.81 -14.60
CA ASP A 107 18.10 3.90 -14.31
C ASP A 107 17.73 2.75 -13.35
N GLU A 108 18.35 2.67 -12.18
CA GLU A 108 18.07 1.70 -11.13
C GLU A 108 16.93 2.09 -10.18
N LYS A 109 16.20 3.18 -10.46
CA LYS A 109 15.19 3.75 -9.56
C LYS A 109 13.81 3.69 -10.17
N LEU A 110 12.85 3.30 -9.35
CA LEU A 110 11.42 3.36 -9.64
C LEU A 110 10.76 4.34 -8.70
N GLN A 111 9.87 5.16 -9.25
CA GLN A 111 8.98 6.02 -8.52
C GLN A 111 7.53 5.59 -8.81
N LEU A 112 6.77 5.36 -7.76
CA LEU A 112 5.36 4.99 -7.83
C LEU A 112 4.53 6.08 -7.16
N VAL A 113 3.59 6.66 -7.90
CA VAL A 113 2.63 7.63 -7.38
C VAL A 113 1.26 7.01 -7.38
N VAL A 114 0.67 6.87 -6.20
CA VAL A 114 -0.68 6.33 -6.01
C VAL A 114 -1.60 7.47 -5.59
N ARG A 115 -2.62 7.74 -6.40
CA ARG A 115 -3.66 8.73 -6.12
C ARG A 115 -4.98 8.02 -5.85
N TYR A 116 -5.72 8.49 -4.86
CA TYR A 116 -6.99 7.88 -4.45
C TYR A 116 -7.81 8.81 -3.56
N ARG A 117 -9.10 8.48 -3.36
CA ARG A 117 -9.96 9.07 -2.33
C ARG A 117 -10.36 8.02 -1.32
N LEU A 118 -10.28 8.36 -0.03
CA LEU A 118 -10.80 7.50 1.03
C LEU A 118 -12.34 7.44 0.95
N THR A 119 -12.92 6.25 1.07
CA THR A 119 -14.38 6.06 1.03
C THR A 119 -15.10 6.82 2.15
N THR A 120 -14.47 6.97 3.32
CA THR A 120 -15.08 7.58 4.50
C THR A 120 -15.16 9.11 4.43
N LEU A 121 -14.18 9.76 3.80
CA LEU A 121 -14.02 11.22 3.84
C LEU A 121 -14.14 11.88 2.46
N GLY A 122 -14.03 11.13 1.36
CA GLY A 122 -13.96 11.66 0.00
C GLY A 122 -12.73 12.53 -0.29
N VAL A 123 -11.82 12.69 0.69
CA VAL A 123 -10.63 13.53 0.61
C VAL A 123 -9.61 12.88 -0.35
N PRO A 124 -9.11 13.61 -1.36
CA PRO A 124 -8.05 13.11 -2.21
C PRO A 124 -6.75 12.91 -1.41
N GLN A 125 -6.05 11.83 -1.73
CA GLN A 125 -4.78 11.42 -1.16
C GLN A 125 -3.81 11.13 -2.29
N GLN A 126 -2.53 11.43 -2.06
CA GLN A 126 -1.45 11.06 -2.95
C GLN A 126 -0.32 10.49 -2.12
N GLN A 127 0.19 9.33 -2.53
CA GLN A 127 1.28 8.64 -1.86
C GLN A 127 2.42 8.41 -2.85
N LEU A 128 3.62 8.81 -2.44
CA LEU A 128 4.85 8.56 -3.16
C LEU A 128 5.57 7.36 -2.53
N PHE A 129 6.06 6.47 -3.39
CA PHE A 129 6.92 5.36 -3.03
C PHE A 129 8.09 5.29 -4.01
N ALA A 130 9.25 4.85 -3.52
CA ALA A 130 10.44 4.67 -4.32
C ALA A 130 11.04 3.28 -4.10
N VAL A 131 11.60 2.69 -5.14
CA VAL A 131 12.34 1.41 -5.10
C VAL A 131 13.61 1.55 -5.92
N GLY A 132 14.73 1.08 -5.38
CA GLY A 132 15.99 1.10 -6.11
C GLY A 132 16.81 2.35 -5.84
N GLY A 133 18.12 2.21 -5.99
CA GLY A 133 19.13 3.02 -5.33
C GLY A 133 19.72 2.26 -4.12
N VAL A 134 21.04 2.10 -4.11
CA VAL A 134 21.77 1.74 -2.89
C VAL A 134 21.46 2.84 -1.87
N GLY A 135 20.84 2.48 -0.75
CA GLY A 135 20.71 3.38 0.39
C GLY A 135 22.10 3.93 0.72
N GLY A 136 22.22 5.27 0.77
CA GLY A 136 23.28 5.91 1.53
C GLY A 136 23.01 5.75 3.02
#